data_AF-A0A1V5NDG8-F1
#
_entry.id   AF-A0A1V5NDG8-F1
#
_cell.length_a   1.000
_cell.length_b   1.000
_cell.length_c   1.000
_cell.angle_alpha   90.00
_cell.angle_beta   90.00
_cell.angle_gamma   90.00
#
_symmetry.space_group_name_H-M   'P 1'
#
loop_
_entity.id
_entity.type
_entity.pdbx_description
1 polymer ?
#
loop_
_entity_poly.entity_id
_entity_poly.type
_entity_poly.pdbx_seq_one_letter_code
_entity_poly.pdbx_strand_id
1 'polypeptide(L)'
;MSYAISRYKWGNLISCEPSRFIGEINPDFIDDQTALVIKGADINRQRNWSNFGNSNRNGKPEVVPSTPGPGFKKVTQLKKAPVAAVAGEPFEADDPASINVGMTVVHQKFGEGSVTAMEGDFPDLKATVHFPGHGHKQLLLKYAKLKIVRN
;
A
#
# COMPACT_ATOMS: atom_id res chain seq x y z
N MET A 1 6.68 10.19 -24.82
CA MET A 1 6.87 10.20 -23.35
C MET A 1 5.68 10.93 -22.74
N SER A 2 4.94 10.34 -21.80
CA SER A 2 3.85 11.02 -21.10
C SER A 2 4.23 11.24 -19.63
N TYR A 3 4.05 12.47 -19.15
CA TYR A 3 4.27 12.84 -17.75
C TYR A 3 2.91 13.03 -17.05
N ALA A 4 2.82 12.60 -15.80
CA ALA A 4 1.68 12.86 -14.93
C ALA A 4 2.19 13.29 -13.56
N ILE A 5 1.58 14.35 -13.00
CA ILE A 5 1.98 14.94 -11.70
C ILE A 5 1.77 13.96 -10.52
N SER A 6 0.74 13.11 -10.61
CA SER A 6 0.42 12.13 -9.56
C SER A 6 -0.19 10.84 -10.12
N ARG A 7 0.08 9.70 -9.47
CA ARG A 7 -0.44 8.37 -9.84
C ARG A 7 -0.82 7.55 -8.61
N TYR A 8 -1.87 6.74 -8.74
CA TYR A 8 -2.17 5.71 -7.74
C TYR A 8 -1.27 4.48 -7.94
N LYS A 9 -0.58 4.07 -6.87
CA LYS A 9 0.19 2.82 -6.82
C LYS A 9 -0.23 2.07 -5.56
N TRP A 10 -0.79 0.87 -5.76
CA TRP A 10 -1.33 0.03 -4.66
C TRP A 10 -2.32 0.77 -3.74
N GLY A 11 -3.19 1.60 -4.33
CA GLY A 11 -4.20 2.38 -3.59
C GLY A 11 -3.68 3.67 -2.95
N ASN A 12 -2.37 3.92 -2.97
CA ASN A 12 -1.78 5.15 -2.44
C ASN A 12 -1.54 6.16 -3.57
N LEU A 13 -1.86 7.43 -3.34
CA LEU A 13 -1.55 8.53 -4.24
C LEU A 13 -0.07 8.91 -4.10
N ILE A 14 0.71 8.78 -5.16
CA ILE A 14 2.13 9.11 -5.21
C ILE A 14 2.33 10.28 -6.17
N SER A 15 3.14 11.26 -5.78
CA SER A 15 3.58 12.35 -6.67
C SER A 15 4.81 11.91 -7.47
N CYS A 16 4.82 12.24 -8.76
CA CYS A 16 5.92 11.91 -9.66
C CYS A 16 6.71 13.17 -10.02
N GLU A 17 8.02 13.04 -10.17
CA GLU A 17 8.88 14.10 -10.69
C GLU A 17 8.88 14.09 -12.23
N PRO A 18 8.89 15.27 -12.90
CA PRO A 18 8.96 15.33 -14.36
C PRO A 18 10.30 14.80 -14.90
N SER A 19 10.26 14.22 -16.10
CA SER A 19 11.47 13.75 -16.78
C SER A 19 12.37 14.92 -17.17
N ARG A 20 13.67 14.81 -16.87
CA ARG A 20 14.70 15.79 -17.27
C ARG A 20 14.75 16.09 -18.77
N PHE A 21 14.32 15.14 -19.60
CA PHE A 21 14.32 15.29 -21.06
C PHE A 21 13.16 16.15 -21.60
N ILE A 22 12.14 16.46 -20.79
CA ILE A 22 10.99 17.23 -21.28
C ILE A 22 11.38 18.64 -21.74
N GLY A 23 12.40 19.24 -21.11
CA GLY A 23 12.94 20.54 -21.49
C GLY A 23 13.88 20.52 -22.70
N GLU A 24 14.36 19.35 -23.11
CA GLU A 24 15.23 19.17 -24.27
C GLU A 24 14.43 18.95 -25.58
N ILE A 25 13.13 18.64 -25.47
CA ILE A 25 12.24 18.43 -26.60
C ILE A 25 11.77 19.79 -27.13
N ASN A 26 11.73 19.95 -28.46
CA ASN A 26 11.20 21.17 -29.07
C ASN A 26 9.72 21.35 -28.67
N PRO A 27 9.33 22.55 -28.16
CA PRO A 27 7.98 22.85 -27.70
C PRO A 27 6.87 22.57 -28.72
N ASP A 28 7.16 22.63 -30.03
CA ASP A 28 6.20 22.32 -31.09
C ASP A 28 5.69 20.87 -31.05
N PHE A 29 6.42 19.99 -30.36
CA PHE A 29 6.10 18.57 -30.19
C PHE A 29 5.67 18.21 -28.76
N ILE A 30 5.34 19.21 -27.92
CA ILE A 30 4.90 19.01 -26.54
C ILE A 30 3.41 19.37 -26.41
N ASP A 31 2.58 18.35 -26.16
CA ASP A 31 1.18 18.53 -25.80
C ASP A 31 1.04 18.76 -24.29
N ASP A 32 1.07 20.02 -23.85
CA ASP A 32 0.87 20.38 -22.43
C ASP A 32 -0.62 20.37 -22.04
N GLN A 33 -1.15 19.18 -21.78
CA GLN A 33 -2.50 19.02 -21.23
C GLN A 33 -2.59 19.39 -19.74
N THR A 34 -1.46 19.60 -19.05
CA THR A 34 -1.48 19.96 -17.62
C THR A 34 -1.94 21.40 -17.40
N ALA A 35 -1.67 22.29 -18.35
CA ALA A 35 -2.12 23.68 -18.34
C ALA A 35 -3.66 23.81 -18.42
N LEU A 36 -4.36 22.83 -19.01
CA LEU A 36 -5.83 22.87 -19.16
C LEU A 36 -6.58 22.61 -17.84
N VAL A 37 -5.93 22.00 -16.84
CA VAL A 37 -6.48 21.87 -15.48
C VAL A 37 -6.48 23.21 -14.74
N ILE A 38 -5.74 24.20 -15.23
CA ILE A 38 -5.49 25.51 -14.59
C ILE A 38 -6.25 26.65 -15.30
N LYS A 39 -7.33 26.37 -16.04
CA LYS A 39 -8.20 27.44 -16.60
C LYS A 39 -9.13 28.11 -15.56
N GLY A 40 -8.88 27.91 -14.27
CA GLY A 40 -9.59 28.57 -13.17
C GLY A 40 -8.70 29.16 -12.07
N ALA A 41 -7.36 29.09 -12.21
CA ALA A 41 -6.44 29.60 -11.21
C ALA A 41 -5.27 30.32 -11.88
N ASP A 42 -5.30 31.65 -11.84
CA ASP A 42 -4.13 32.53 -11.78
C ASP A 42 -2.90 32.19 -12.64
N ILE A 43 -2.85 32.86 -13.78
CA ILE A 43 -1.74 33.03 -14.71
C ILE A 43 -0.56 33.73 -14.01
N ASN A 44 0.15 33.07 -13.08
CA ASN A 44 1.47 33.52 -12.63
C ASN A 44 2.28 32.44 -11.87
N ARG A 45 2.40 31.23 -12.43
CA ARG A 45 3.36 30.22 -11.92
C ARG A 45 4.31 29.66 -12.97
N GLN A 46 4.25 30.14 -14.21
CA GLN A 46 5.01 29.57 -15.33
C GLN A 46 6.37 30.25 -15.60
N ARG A 47 6.89 31.09 -14.69
CA ARG A 47 8.19 31.75 -14.89
C ARG A 47 9.24 31.57 -13.80
N ASN A 48 9.04 30.71 -12.81
CA ASN A 48 10.04 30.53 -11.74
C ASN A 48 10.30 29.05 -11.41
N TRP A 49 10.88 28.33 -12.37
CA TRP A 49 11.56 27.04 -12.14
C TRP A 49 13.07 27.25 -11.83
N SER A 50 13.38 28.26 -11.02
CA SER A 50 14.76 28.54 -10.57
C SER A 50 14.82 29.04 -9.12
N ASN A 51 13.69 29.06 -8.40
CA ASN A 51 13.61 29.65 -7.07
C ASN A 51 13.18 28.69 -5.95
N PHE A 52 13.29 27.38 -6.17
CA PHE A 52 13.05 26.34 -5.15
C PHE A 52 14.22 26.18 -4.14
N GLY A 53 15.17 27.12 -4.12
CA GLY A 53 16.36 27.05 -3.26
C GLY A 53 16.60 28.27 -2.36
N ASN A 54 15.77 29.32 -2.39
CA ASN A 54 16.02 30.48 -1.55
C ASN A 54 14.76 31.28 -1.21
N SER A 55 14.20 31.02 -0.03
CA SER A 55 13.24 31.91 0.62
C SER A 55 13.33 31.68 2.13
N ASN A 56 14.24 32.41 2.76
CA ASN A 56 14.25 32.64 4.20
C ASN A 56 12.89 33.26 4.60
N ARG A 57 11.95 32.44 5.06
CA ARG A 57 10.65 32.89 5.59
C ARG A 57 10.56 32.47 7.06
N ASN A 58 11.12 33.33 7.91
CA ASN A 58 10.79 33.40 9.33
C ASN A 58 9.34 33.91 9.47
N GLY A 59 8.38 33.02 9.31
CA GLY A 59 6.96 33.33 9.49
C GLY A 59 6.21 32.07 9.90
N LYS A 60 5.74 32.04 11.14
CA LYS A 60 4.92 30.96 11.69
C LYS A 60 3.67 30.79 10.81
N PRO A 61 3.33 29.59 10.31
CA PRO A 61 2.10 29.40 9.58
C PRO A 61 0.92 29.46 10.57
N GLU A 62 0.15 30.54 10.48
CA GLU A 62 -1.14 30.67 11.14
C GLU A 62 -2.13 29.73 10.42
N VAL A 63 -2.55 28.68 11.12
CA VAL A 63 -3.49 27.69 10.61
C VAL A 63 -4.89 28.32 10.63
N VAL A 64 -5.30 28.93 9.51
CA VAL A 64 -6.70 29.28 9.29
C VAL A 64 -7.47 28.00 8.95
N PRO A 65 -8.46 27.58 9.76
CA PRO A 65 -9.26 26.41 9.45
C PRO A 65 -10.13 26.72 8.23
N SER A 66 -9.82 26.10 7.09
CA SER A 66 -10.63 26.21 5.88
C SER A 66 -11.96 25.48 6.10
N THR A 67 -13.04 26.23 6.24
CA THR A 67 -14.41 25.70 6.27
C THR A 67 -14.72 25.07 4.91
N PRO A 68 -15.09 23.78 4.83
CA PRO A 68 -15.48 23.16 3.56
C PRO A 68 -16.76 23.81 3.04
N GLY A 69 -16.77 24.19 1.76
CA GLY A 69 -17.94 24.79 1.11
C GLY A 69 -19.20 23.90 1.17
N PRO A 70 -20.40 24.50 1.06
CA PRO A 70 -21.65 23.77 1.13
C PRO A 70 -21.77 22.79 -0.05
N GLY A 71 -21.80 21.49 0.24
CA GLY A 71 -21.93 20.43 -0.76
C GLY A 71 -21.10 19.17 -0.50
N PHE A 72 -20.09 19.25 0.37
CA PHE A 72 -19.28 18.08 0.72
C PHE A 72 -19.89 17.30 1.88
N LYS A 73 -20.61 16.22 1.56
CA LYS A 73 -21.06 15.25 2.56
C LYS A 73 -19.84 14.44 3.00
N LYS A 74 -19.40 14.60 4.25
CA LYS A 74 -18.43 13.68 4.87
C LYS A 74 -18.98 12.27 4.69
N VAL A 75 -18.23 11.41 3.99
CA VAL A 75 -18.52 9.98 3.96
C VAL A 75 -18.16 9.45 5.34
N THR A 76 -19.13 9.51 6.25
CA THR A 76 -19.08 8.80 7.52
C THR A 76 -18.94 7.34 7.16
N GLN A 77 -17.73 6.83 7.37
CA GLN A 77 -17.38 5.43 7.57
C GLN A 77 -18.41 4.46 6.99
N LEU A 78 -18.12 3.93 5.80
CA LEU A 78 -18.79 2.72 5.31
C LEU A 78 -18.77 1.72 6.46
N LYS A 79 -19.94 1.53 7.07
CA LYS A 79 -20.21 0.40 7.94
C LYS A 79 -19.87 -0.80 7.10
N LYS A 80 -18.77 -1.46 7.47
CA LYS A 80 -18.32 -2.71 6.88
C LYS A 80 -19.53 -3.63 6.91
N ALA A 81 -20.17 -3.80 5.75
CA ALA A 81 -21.23 -4.78 5.61
C ALA A 81 -20.61 -6.11 6.09
N PRO A 82 -21.29 -6.87 6.97
CA PRO A 82 -20.83 -8.20 7.31
C PRO A 82 -20.94 -9.01 6.02
N VAL A 83 -19.80 -9.13 5.31
CA VAL A 83 -19.58 -10.27 4.43
C VAL A 83 -19.86 -11.45 5.33
N ALA A 84 -20.88 -12.25 4.99
CA ALA A 84 -21.35 -13.38 5.77
C ALA A 84 -20.14 -14.23 6.16
N ALA A 85 -19.62 -13.96 7.35
CA ALA A 85 -18.68 -14.81 8.03
C ALA A 85 -19.54 -16.01 8.39
N VAL A 86 -19.37 -17.08 7.60
CA VAL A 86 -19.68 -18.42 8.08
C VAL A 86 -19.17 -18.46 9.51
N ALA A 87 -20.10 -18.62 10.45
CA ALA A 87 -19.84 -18.67 11.87
C ALA A 87 -18.78 -19.75 12.11
N GLY A 88 -17.55 -19.30 12.26
CA GLY A 88 -16.40 -20.09 12.61
C GLY A 88 -15.68 -19.28 13.66
N GLU A 89 -15.47 -19.90 14.81
CA GLU A 89 -14.63 -19.46 15.91
C GLU A 89 -13.49 -18.53 15.44
N PRO A 90 -13.12 -17.48 16.21
CA PRO A 90 -11.96 -16.65 15.89
C PRO A 90 -10.76 -17.58 15.69
N PHE A 91 -10.18 -17.56 14.48
CA PHE A 91 -9.00 -18.36 14.16
C PHE A 91 -7.81 -17.78 14.94
N GLU A 92 -7.60 -18.30 16.14
CA GLU A 92 -6.46 -17.98 16.98
C GLU A 92 -5.26 -18.78 16.49
N ALA A 93 -4.25 -18.05 16.02
CA ALA A 93 -3.00 -18.64 15.56
C ALA A 93 -2.09 -18.89 16.76
N ASP A 94 -1.35 -20.00 16.70
CA ASP A 94 -0.37 -20.32 17.73
C ASP A 94 0.92 -19.51 17.54
N ASP A 95 1.74 -19.48 18.58
CA ASP A 95 3.03 -18.81 18.56
C ASP A 95 3.93 -19.47 17.48
N PRO A 96 4.47 -18.71 16.51
CA PRO A 96 5.38 -19.24 15.49
C PRO A 96 6.60 -19.96 16.07
N ALA A 97 7.04 -19.63 17.29
CA ALA A 97 8.17 -20.32 17.94
C ALA A 97 7.85 -21.76 18.40
N SER A 98 6.58 -22.10 18.53
CA SER A 98 6.14 -23.44 18.94
C SER A 98 6.00 -24.44 17.78
N ILE A 99 6.16 -23.96 16.54
CA ILE A 99 5.99 -24.78 15.33
C ILE A 99 7.33 -25.41 14.97
N ASN A 100 7.32 -26.74 14.81
CA ASN A 100 8.49 -27.54 14.43
C ASN A 100 8.20 -28.39 13.20
N VAL A 101 9.28 -28.87 12.56
CA VAL A 101 9.20 -29.84 11.46
C VAL A 101 8.50 -31.11 11.94
N GLY A 102 7.61 -31.64 11.10
CA GLY A 102 6.80 -32.84 11.39
C GLY A 102 5.44 -32.55 12.03
N MET A 103 5.16 -31.32 12.44
CA MET A 103 3.87 -30.97 13.03
C MET A 103 2.78 -30.77 11.97
N THR A 104 1.55 -31.10 12.34
CA THR A 104 0.35 -30.81 11.55
C THR A 104 -0.16 -29.42 11.90
N VAL A 105 -0.35 -28.58 10.88
CA VAL A 105 -0.78 -27.20 11.02
C VAL A 105 -1.96 -26.91 10.10
N VAL A 106 -2.86 -26.03 10.53
CA VAL A 106 -3.96 -25.51 9.71
C VAL A 106 -3.66 -24.07 9.35
N HIS A 107 -3.86 -23.74 8.09
CA HIS A 107 -3.80 -22.39 7.56
C HIS A 107 -5.17 -21.97 7.04
N GLN A 108 -5.58 -20.72 7.30
CA GLN A 108 -6.91 -20.22 6.92
C GLN A 108 -7.24 -20.37 5.42
N LYS A 109 -6.24 -20.23 4.53
CA LYS A 109 -6.43 -20.36 3.07
C LYS A 109 -6.20 -21.76 2.53
N PHE A 110 -5.29 -22.53 3.14
CA PHE A 110 -4.78 -23.77 2.56
C PHE A 110 -5.28 -25.02 3.27
N GLY A 111 -5.99 -24.85 4.40
CA GLY A 111 -6.46 -25.94 5.22
C GLY A 111 -5.34 -26.60 6.01
N GLU A 112 -5.51 -27.88 6.30
CA GLU A 112 -4.55 -28.71 7.03
C GLU A 112 -3.35 -29.10 6.15
N GLY A 113 -2.15 -29.08 6.73
CA GLY A 113 -0.91 -29.48 6.08
C GLY A 113 0.16 -29.89 7.10
N SER A 114 1.21 -30.54 6.62
CA SER A 114 2.33 -31.01 7.44
C SER A 114 3.60 -30.20 7.18
N VAL A 115 4.27 -29.77 8.24
CA VAL A 115 5.53 -29.02 8.13
C VAL A 115 6.64 -29.98 7.70
N THR A 116 7.18 -29.79 6.51
CA THR A 116 8.23 -30.64 5.92
C THR A 116 9.64 -30.12 6.22
N ALA A 117 9.83 -28.80 6.25
CA ALA A 117 11.13 -28.19 6.52
C ALA A 117 10.96 -26.80 7.15
N MET A 118 11.98 -26.32 7.85
CA MET A 118 12.08 -24.95 8.34
C MET A 118 13.48 -24.39 8.02
N GLU A 119 13.53 -23.12 7.62
CA GLU A 119 14.75 -22.45 7.18
C GLU A 119 14.79 -21.01 7.70
N GLY A 120 15.98 -20.57 8.12
CA GLY A 120 16.24 -19.22 8.61
C GLY A 120 16.14 -19.09 10.14
N ASP A 121 16.18 -17.85 10.62
CA ASP A 121 16.11 -17.49 12.03
C ASP A 121 14.92 -16.57 12.29
N PHE A 122 14.41 -16.57 13.52
CA PHE A 122 13.38 -15.60 13.91
C PHE A 122 13.96 -14.18 13.81
N PRO A 123 13.26 -13.20 13.18
CA PRO A 123 11.83 -13.19 12.81
C PRO A 123 11.51 -13.62 11.37
N ASP A 124 12.51 -13.93 10.55
CA ASP A 124 12.38 -14.27 9.13
C ASP A 124 12.34 -15.78 8.86
N LEU A 125 11.95 -16.56 9.88
CA LEU A 125 11.84 -18.02 9.83
C LEU A 125 10.76 -18.45 8.82
N LYS A 126 11.15 -19.27 7.86
CA LYS A 126 10.29 -19.83 6.81
C LYS A 126 10.00 -21.28 7.10
N ALA A 127 8.74 -21.69 6.93
CA ALA A 127 8.32 -23.08 6.98
C ALA A 127 7.85 -23.55 5.61
N THR A 128 8.33 -24.70 5.17
CA THR A 128 7.81 -25.42 4.00
C THR A 128 6.76 -26.39 4.48
N VAL A 129 5.51 -26.15 4.12
CA VAL A 129 4.35 -26.96 4.54
C VAL A 129 3.75 -27.65 3.31
N HIS A 130 3.52 -28.96 3.41
CA HIS A 130 2.82 -29.74 2.40
C HIS A 130 1.32 -29.74 2.69
N PHE A 131 0.53 -29.16 1.80
CA PHE A 131 -0.93 -29.15 1.85
C PHE A 131 -1.48 -30.13 0.82
N PRO A 132 -2.28 -31.16 1.20
CA PRO A 132 -2.77 -32.17 0.25
C PRO A 132 -3.48 -31.60 -0.98
N GLY A 133 -4.20 -30.48 -0.85
CA GLY A 133 -4.90 -29.81 -1.96
C GLY A 133 -4.11 -28.70 -2.68
N HIS A 134 -2.95 -28.29 -2.16
CA HIS A 134 -2.20 -27.13 -2.69
C HIS A 134 -0.70 -27.38 -2.91
N GLY A 135 -0.22 -28.60 -2.62
CA GLY A 135 1.17 -29.01 -2.70
C GLY A 135 2.05 -28.35 -1.64
N HIS A 136 3.35 -28.27 -1.92
CA HIS A 136 4.32 -27.60 -1.05
C HIS A 136 4.18 -26.08 -1.15
N LYS A 137 4.08 -25.41 0.00
CA LYS A 137 4.09 -23.94 0.13
C LYS A 137 5.15 -23.53 1.14
N GLN A 138 5.95 -22.55 0.77
CA GLN A 138 6.87 -21.89 1.68
C GLN A 138 6.18 -20.65 2.27
N LEU A 139 6.07 -20.59 3.58
CA LEU A 139 5.35 -19.56 4.31
C LEU A 139 6.28 -18.93 5.35
N LEU A 140 6.26 -17.60 5.46
CA LEU A 140 7.00 -16.88 6.49
C LEU A 140 6.19 -16.89 7.79
N LEU A 141 6.71 -17.56 8.83
CA LEU A 141 5.96 -17.93 10.04
C LEU A 141 5.33 -16.72 10.75
N LYS A 142 6.04 -15.58 10.78
CA LYS A 142 5.55 -14.30 11.33
C LYS A 142 4.22 -13.84 10.73
N TYR A 143 3.95 -14.17 9.47
CA TYR A 143 2.75 -13.73 8.75
C TYR A 143 1.78 -14.87 8.43
N ALA A 144 2.26 -16.12 8.50
CA ALA A 144 1.50 -17.28 8.09
C ALA A 144 0.28 -17.54 8.97
N LYS A 145 0.29 -17.14 10.26
CA LYS A 145 -0.81 -17.38 11.21
C LYS A 145 -1.29 -18.84 11.13
N LEU A 146 -0.42 -19.75 11.54
CA LEU A 146 -0.70 -21.18 11.54
C LEU A 146 -1.30 -21.58 12.89
N LYS A 147 -2.23 -22.53 12.88
CA LYS A 147 -2.76 -23.17 14.09
C LYS A 147 -2.28 -24.61 14.14
N ILE A 148 -1.70 -25.03 15.26
CA ILE A 148 -1.21 -26.38 15.49
C ILE A 148 -2.42 -27.29 15.76
N VAL A 149 -2.50 -28.39 15.02
CA VAL A 149 -3.46 -29.47 15.32
C VAL A 149 -2.77 -30.45 16.25
N ARG A 150 -3.12 -30.45 17.53
CA ARG A 150 -2.68 -31.49 18.48
C ARG A 150 -3.57 -32.71 18.28
N ASN A 151 -2.94 -33.85 18.01
CA ASN A 151 -3.58 -35.17 17.99
C ASN A 151 -3.44 -35.84 19.35
#